data_AF-A0A4Q1FER8-F1
#
_entry.id   AF-A0A4Q1FER8-F1
#
_cell.length_a   1.000
_cell.length_b   1.000
_cell.length_c   1.000
_cell.angle_alpha   90.00
_cell.angle_beta   90.00
_cell.angle_gamma   90.00
#
_symmetry.space_group_name_H-M   'P 1'
#
loop_
_entity.id
_entity.type
_entity.pdbx_description
1 polymer ?
#
loop_
_entity_poly.entity_id
_entity_poly.type
_entity_poly.pdbx_seq_one_letter_code
_entity_poly.pdbx_strand_id
1 'polypeptide(L)' 'VTDEDGNPTLEFKNGKGQTLLVRKFVGTSMQADTYYVYNEYDQLAFVIPPTAVQQPITDVLLDDLCYQYRYD' A
#
# COMPACT_ATOMS: atom_id res chain seq x y z
N VAL A 1 3.10 -11.66 -9.79
CA VAL A 1 2.33 -12.86 -9.38
C VAL A 1 0.92 -12.69 -9.91
N THR A 2 0.25 -13.75 -10.36
CA THR A 2 -1.13 -13.68 -10.88
C THR A 2 -2.04 -14.39 -9.87
N ASP A 3 -3.20 -13.80 -9.56
CA ASP A 3 -4.15 -14.39 -8.61
C ASP A 3 -5.01 -15.51 -9.24
N GLU A 4 -5.88 -16.13 -8.45
CA GLU A 4 -6.76 -17.24 -8.86
C GLU A 4 -7.72 -16.86 -10.00
N ASP A 5 -8.02 -15.56 -10.16
CA ASP A 5 -8.88 -15.00 -11.21
C ASP A 5 -8.09 -14.55 -12.45
N GLY A 6 -6.79 -14.79 -12.50
CA GLY A 6 -5.94 -14.39 -13.62
C GLY A 6 -5.54 -12.92 -13.59
N ASN A 7 -5.79 -12.19 -12.51
CA ASN A 7 -5.42 -10.79 -12.40
C ASN A 7 -3.95 -10.64 -12.00
N PRO A 8 -3.16 -9.83 -12.74
CA PRO A 8 -1.78 -9.59 -12.39
C PRO A 8 -1.67 -8.75 -11.10
N THR A 9 -0.65 -9.06 -10.32
CA THR A 9 -0.18 -8.27 -9.18
C THR A 9 1.26 -7.85 -9.43
N LEU A 10 1.49 -6.54 -9.35
CA LEU A 10 2.81 -5.92 -9.43
C LEU A 10 3.25 -5.50 -8.02
N GLU A 11 4.54 -5.69 -7.76
CA GLU A 11 5.17 -5.29 -6.52
C GLU A 11 6.40 -4.43 -6.85
N PHE A 12 6.49 -3.27 -6.22
CA PHE A 12 7.60 -2.33 -6.39
C PHE A 12 8.40 -2.29 -5.10
N LYS A 13 9.72 -2.39 -5.21
CA LYS A 13 10.64 -2.39 -4.06
C LYS A 13 11.67 -1.28 -4.16
N ASN A 14 12.11 -0.77 -3.02
CA ASN A 14 13.26 0.13 -2.94
C ASN A 14 14.59 -0.66 -3.04
N GLY A 15 15.73 0.04 -3.04
CA GLY A 15 17.07 -0.55 -3.10
C GLY A 15 17.43 -1.44 -1.89
N LYS A 16 16.63 -1.42 -0.83
CA LYS A 16 16.77 -2.26 0.38
C LYS A 16 15.87 -3.50 0.33
N GLY A 17 15.13 -3.72 -0.75
CA GLY A 17 14.21 -4.84 -0.92
C GLY A 17 12.86 -4.66 -0.22
N GLN A 18 12.59 -3.48 0.33
CA GLN A 18 11.32 -3.18 1.00
C GLN A 18 10.26 -2.84 -0.04
N THR A 19 9.08 -3.45 0.08
CA THR A 19 7.95 -3.18 -0.81
C THR A 19 7.41 -1.79 -0.56
N LEU A 20 7.31 -0.95 -1.59
CA LEU A 20 6.74 0.40 -1.52
C LEU A 20 5.29 0.45 -2.00
N LEU A 21 4.96 -0.36 -3.01
CA LEU A 21 3.66 -0.41 -3.65
C LEU A 21 3.35 -1.84 -4.05
N VAL A 22 2.15 -2.28 -3.71
CA VAL A 22 1.51 -3.44 -4.33
C VAL A 22 0.35 -2.92 -5.17
N ARG A 23 0.39 -3.19 -6.47
CA ARG A 23 -0.67 -2.86 -7.42
C ARG A 23 -1.35 -4.13 -7.88
N LYS A 24 -2.61 -4.29 -7.52
CA LYS A 24 -3.46 -5.38 -7.99
C LYS A 24 -4.38 -4.86 -9.10
N PHE A 25 -4.40 -5.53 -10.23
CA PHE A 25 -5.37 -5.24 -11.28
C PHE A 25 -6.69 -5.95 -10.93
N VAL A 26 -7.82 -5.29 -11.13
CA VAL A 26 -9.15 -5.88 -10.97
C VAL A 26 -9.84 -5.75 -12.31
N GLY A 27 -9.82 -6.82 -13.11
CA GLY A 27 -10.24 -6.78 -14.50
C GLY A 27 -9.27 -5.97 -15.39
N THR A 28 -9.79 -5.32 -16.43
CA THR A 28 -8.96 -4.69 -17.48
C THR A 28 -8.57 -3.24 -17.22
N SER A 29 -9.26 -2.53 -16.32
CA SER A 29 -9.09 -1.07 -16.17
C SER A 29 -8.96 -0.58 -14.72
N MET A 30 -9.34 -1.38 -13.73
CA MET A 30 -9.27 -0.96 -12.32
C MET A 30 -7.96 -1.43 -11.68
N GLN A 31 -7.35 -0.52 -10.93
CA GLN A 31 -6.11 -0.77 -10.19
C GLN A 31 -6.38 -0.50 -8.71
N ALA A 32 -6.01 -1.45 -7.88
CA ALA A 32 -6.09 -1.36 -6.43
C ALA A 32 -4.66 -1.25 -5.88
N ASP A 33 -4.29 -0.04 -5.47
CA ASP A 33 -2.95 0.30 -4.99
C ASP A 33 -2.89 0.27 -3.47
N THR A 34 -1.92 -0.45 -2.94
CA THR A 34 -1.59 -0.46 -1.50
C THR A 34 -0.18 0.06 -1.32
N TYR A 35 -0.04 1.17 -0.59
CA TYR A 35 1.26 1.79 -0.33
C TYR A 35 1.79 1.40 1.04
N TYR A 36 3.10 1.19 1.10
CA TYR A 36 3.86 0.85 2.29
C TYR A 36 4.85 1.99 2.54
N VAL A 37 4.64 2.72 3.63
CA VAL A 37 5.41 3.90 3.99
C VAL A 37 6.34 3.54 5.14
N TYR A 38 7.62 3.88 4.99
CA TYR A 38 8.65 3.61 5.99
C TYR A 38 9.08 4.90 6.68
N ASN A 39 9.42 4.82 7.97
CA ASN A 39 10.02 5.93 8.70
C ASN A 39 11.52 6.08 8.37
N GLU A 40 12.17 7.06 8.99
CA GLU A 40 13.61 7.34 8.80
C GLU A 40 14.55 6.21 9.26
N TYR A 41 14.04 5.27 10.05
CA TYR A 41 14.74 4.07 10.50
C TYR A 41 14.45 2.83 9.64
N ASP A 42 13.82 3.03 8.48
CA ASP A 42 13.41 1.97 7.55
C ASP A 42 12.40 0.98 8.14
N GLN A 43 11.67 1.37 9.19
CA GLN A 43 10.62 0.54 9.76
C GLN A 43 9.28 0.91 9.10
N LEU A 44 8.43 -0.08 8.86
CA LEU A 44 7.12 0.14 8.24
C LEU A 44 6.27 1.00 9.19
N ALA A 45 5.90 2.21 8.78
CA ALA A 45 5.12 3.15 9.58
C ALA A 45 3.63 3.14 9.20
N PHE A 46 3.32 3.06 7.90
CA PHE A 46 1.94 3.04 7.42
C PHE A 46 1.70 2.02 6.32
N VAL A 47 0.50 1.45 6.30
CA VAL A 47 -0.06 0.76 5.15
C VAL A 47 -1.33 1.49 4.71
N ILE A 48 -1.29 2.06 3.51
CA ILE A 48 -2.39 2.87 2.94
C ILE A 48 -3.12 2.01 1.91
N PRO A 49 -4.37 1.56 2.19
CA PRO A 49 -5.12 0.72 1.27
C PRO A 49 -5.74 1.50 0.11
N PRO A 50 -6.22 0.81 -0.94
CA PRO A 50 -6.79 1.43 -2.14
C PRO A 50 -7.95 2.39 -1.87
N THR A 51 -8.71 2.15 -0.79
CA THR A 51 -9.83 2.99 -0.34
C THR A 51 -9.39 4.35 0.20
N ALA A 52 -8.18 4.43 0.76
CA ALA A 52 -7.60 5.66 1.30
C ALA A 52 -6.81 6.46 0.24
N VAL A 53 -6.19 5.78 -0.74
CA VAL A 53 -5.36 6.42 -1.79
C VAL A 53 -6.10 7.49 -2.59
N GLN A 54 -7.41 7.34 -2.78
CA GLN A 54 -8.23 8.26 -3.57
C GLN A 54 -8.79 9.44 -2.74
N GLN A 55 -8.41 9.56 -1.47
CA GLN A 55 -8.93 10.57 -0.55
C GLN A 55 -7.80 11.46 -0.02
N PRO A 56 -8.10 12.72 0.37
CA PRO A 56 -7.13 13.57 1.05
C PRO A 56 -6.65 12.93 2.35
N ILE A 57 -5.33 12.86 2.54
CA ILE A 57 -4.75 12.34 3.78
C ILE A 57 -5.06 13.31 4.92
N THR A 58 -5.79 12.81 5.92
CA THR A 58 -6.16 13.49 7.16
C THR A 58 -5.94 12.54 8.34
N ASP A 59 -5.79 13.07 9.55
CA ASP A 59 -5.62 12.21 10.75
C ASP A 59 -6.77 11.22 10.91
N VAL A 60 -8.01 11.66 10.66
CA VAL A 60 -9.21 10.79 10.70
C VAL A 60 -9.13 9.68 9.66
N LEU A 61 -8.72 9.99 8.42
CA LEU A 61 -8.54 8.96 7.38
C LEU A 61 -7.45 7.95 7.78
N LEU A 62 -6.34 8.43 8.35
CA LEU A 62 -5.24 7.57 8.79
C LEU A 62 -5.67 6.66 9.95
N ASP A 63 -6.50 7.15 10.87
CA ASP A 63 -7.00 6.39 12.01
C ASP A 63 -8.08 5.37 11.59
N ASP A 64 -8.96 5.74 10.65
CA ASP A 64 -10.10 4.90 10.25
C ASP A 64 -9.75 3.86 9.19
N LEU A 65 -8.91 4.22 8.21
CA LEU A 65 -8.70 3.40 7.01
C LEU A 65 -7.28 2.85 6.85
N CYS A 66 -6.27 3.41 7.54
CA CYS A 66 -4.88 2.99 7.38
C CYS A 66 -4.41 2.16 8.57
N TYR A 67 -3.46 1.26 8.33
CA TYR A 67 -2.70 0.65 9.42
C TYR A 67 -1.53 1.55 9.77
N GLN A 68 -1.35 1.79 11.07
CA GLN A 68 -0.26 2.60 11.61
C GLN A 68 0.59 1.76 12.56
N TYR A 69 1.90 1.85 12.44
CA TYR A 69 2.86 1.16 13.29
C TYR A 69 3.71 2.20 14.00
N ARG A 70 3.80 2.06 15.32
CA ARG A 70 4.62 2.90 16.18
C ARG A 70 5.65 2.02 16.87
N TYR A 71 6.87 2.55 16.95
CA TYR A 71 8.02 1.89 17.54
C TYR A 71 8.52 2.77 18.69
N ASP A 72 8.92 2.15 19.80
CA ASP A 72 9.48 2.81 20.99
C ASP A 72 10.99 3.11 20.84
#